data_AF-A0A9Q1BG46-F1
#
_entry.id   AF-A0A9Q1BG46-F1
#
_cell.length_a   1.000
_cell.length_b   1.000
_cell.length_c   1.000
_cell.angle_alpha   90.00
_cell.angle_beta   90.00
_cell.angle_gamma   90.00
#
_symmetry.space_group_name_H-M   'P 1'
#
loop_
_entity.id
_entity.type
_entity.pdbx_description
1 polymer ?
#
loop_
_entity_poly.entity_id
_entity_poly.type
_entity_poly.pdbx_seq_one_letter_code
_entity_poly.pdbx_strand_id
1 'polypeptide(L)'
;MHPGRSSVHYLPMIDIHPGDKTCILSTLEYMSNLAIKHHVSPVIPFDQPICWKAAEIIRASPGNSRLKEIVFMLGTFHTLMKLLGAIGTLMDGTGLKNILEVVYGETAVVHIMSGKSVQRAIRGLLLVEKGLQQIIVKSVIDDIPEFATIVNEAKKMYSSLLK
;
A
#
# COMPACT_ATOMS: atom_id res chain seq x y z
N MET A 1 -30.86 -1.51 13.41
CA MET A 1 -29.80 -0.71 14.05
C MET A 1 -29.35 0.32 13.02
N HIS A 2 -29.88 1.54 13.07
CA HIS A 2 -29.51 2.59 12.11
C HIS A 2 -28.12 3.12 12.50
N PRO A 3 -27.12 3.09 11.62
CA PRO A 3 -25.90 3.85 11.88
C PRO A 3 -26.33 5.33 11.94
N GLY A 4 -25.98 6.03 13.02
CA GLY A 4 -26.34 7.43 13.22
C GLY A 4 -25.89 8.30 12.03
N ARG A 5 -26.47 9.51 11.91
CA ARG A 5 -26.11 10.48 10.85
C ARG A 5 -24.59 10.70 10.83
N SER A 6 -23.94 10.30 9.74
CA SER A 6 -22.56 10.68 9.47
C SER A 6 -22.49 12.19 9.23
N SER A 7 -21.56 12.88 9.90
CA SER A 7 -21.27 14.29 9.66
C SER A 7 -19.84 14.45 9.17
N VAL A 8 -19.64 15.38 8.22
CA VAL A 8 -18.33 15.74 7.69
C VAL A 8 -18.05 17.17 8.14
N HIS A 9 -16.90 17.39 8.77
CA HIS A 9 -16.47 18.69 9.25
C HIS A 9 -15.12 19.02 8.64
N TYR A 10 -14.98 20.25 8.13
CA TYR A 10 -13.69 20.76 7.69
C TYR A 10 -12.87 21.16 8.92
N LEU A 11 -11.61 20.71 8.94
CA LEU A 11 -10.62 21.13 9.91
C LEU A 11 -9.94 22.42 9.43
N PRO A 12 -9.48 23.29 10.36
CA PRO A 12 -8.72 24.48 9.99
C PRO A 12 -7.46 24.10 9.21
N MET A 13 -7.14 24.88 8.18
CA MET A 13 -5.86 24.74 7.47
C MET A 13 -4.72 25.19 8.39
N ILE A 14 -3.66 24.40 8.45
CA ILE A 14 -2.46 24.70 9.23
C ILE A 14 -1.40 25.24 8.26
N ASP A 15 -1.10 26.52 8.36
CA ASP A 15 -0.10 27.20 7.52
C ASP A 15 1.29 27.20 8.20
N ILE A 16 1.75 26.00 8.56
CA ILE A 16 3.04 25.77 9.20
C ILE A 16 3.69 24.55 8.54
N HIS A 17 5.03 24.54 8.45
CA HIS A 17 5.76 23.44 7.83
C HIS A 17 5.43 22.10 8.50
N PRO A 18 4.91 21.10 7.75
CA PRO A 18 4.36 19.86 8.34
C PRO A 18 5.42 18.96 8.97
N GLY A 19 6.70 19.18 8.67
CA GLY A 19 7.82 18.49 9.29
C GLY A 19 8.34 19.14 10.59
N ASP A 20 7.81 20.29 11.02
CA ASP A 20 8.16 20.94 12.28
C ASP A 20 7.56 20.14 13.46
N LYS A 21 8.38 19.81 14.46
CA LYS A 21 7.94 19.05 15.64
C LYS A 21 6.87 19.80 16.44
N THR A 22 6.94 21.12 16.51
CA THR A 22 5.97 21.97 17.20
C THR A 22 4.62 21.91 16.49
N CYS A 23 4.62 22.01 15.16
CA CYS A 23 3.43 21.87 14.34
C CYS A 23 2.77 20.49 14.53
N ILE A 24 3.58 19.42 14.50
CA ILE A 24 3.08 18.05 14.68
C ILE A 24 2.46 17.91 16.08
N LEU A 25 3.15 18.36 17.13
CA LEU A 25 2.66 18.29 18.50
C LEU A 25 1.33 19.04 18.68
N SER A 26 1.26 20.32 18.26
CA SER A 26 0.05 21.13 18.40
C SER A 26 -1.13 20.54 17.62
N THR A 27 -0.85 19.92 16.47
CA THR A 27 -1.87 19.22 15.67
C THR A 27 -2.39 17.98 16.39
N LEU A 28 -1.50 17.16 16.97
CA LEU A 28 -1.87 15.97 17.74
C LEU A 28 -2.71 16.34 18.97
N GLU A 29 -2.32 17.38 19.70
CA GLU A 29 -3.08 17.89 20.85
C GLU A 29 -4.47 18.38 20.44
N TYR A 30 -4.55 19.16 19.36
CA TYR A 30 -5.82 19.63 18.81
C TYR A 30 -6.74 18.47 18.40
N MET A 31 -6.20 17.48 17.69
CA MET A 31 -6.94 16.27 17.28
C MET A 31 -7.41 15.43 18.47
N SER A 32 -6.57 15.26 19.49
CA SER A 32 -6.93 14.56 20.72
C SER A 32 -8.08 15.26 21.45
N ASN A 33 -8.02 16.59 21.60
CA ASN A 33 -9.09 17.37 22.21
C ASN A 33 -10.40 17.31 21.42
N LEU A 34 -10.31 17.35 20.09
CA LEU A 34 -11.48 17.20 19.22
C LEU A 34 -12.11 15.81 19.38
N ALA A 35 -11.29 14.76 19.39
CA ALA A 35 -11.75 13.38 19.56
C ALA A 35 -12.47 13.17 20.90
N ILE A 36 -11.94 13.75 21.98
CA ILE A 36 -12.58 13.75 23.31
C ILE A 36 -13.94 14.47 23.26
N LYS A 37 -13.99 15.67 22.66
CA LYS A 37 -15.22 16.46 22.54
C LYS A 37 -16.33 15.68 21.80
N HIS A 38 -15.94 14.84 20.85
CA HIS A 38 -16.87 14.05 20.04
C HIS A 38 -17.02 12.59 20.51
N HIS A 39 -16.36 12.20 21.62
CA HIS A 39 -16.36 10.84 22.15
C HIS A 39 -15.97 9.77 21.11
N VAL A 40 -14.94 10.06 20.31
CA VAL A 40 -14.39 9.15 19.28
C VAL A 40 -12.92 8.86 19.54
N SER A 41 -12.43 7.75 19.01
CA SER A 41 -10.99 7.45 19.01
C SER A 41 -10.30 8.18 17.85
N PRO A 42 -9.23 8.96 18.10
CA PRO A 42 -8.51 9.65 17.04
C PRO A 42 -7.67 8.65 16.22
N VAL A 43 -8.09 8.42 14.97
CA VAL A 43 -7.32 7.68 13.97
C VAL A 43 -6.79 8.67 12.96
N ILE A 44 -5.48 8.86 12.92
CA ILE A 44 -4.86 9.92 12.11
C ILE A 44 -4.01 9.30 11.01
N PRO A 45 -4.34 9.54 9.72
CA PRO A 45 -3.50 9.13 8.62
C PRO A 45 -2.28 10.05 8.50
N PHE A 46 -1.09 9.46 8.38
CA PHE A 46 0.16 10.19 8.19
C PHE A 46 0.95 9.66 6.98
N ASP A 47 1.64 10.56 6.29
CA ASP A 47 2.76 10.18 5.44
C ASP A 47 3.92 9.63 6.27
N GLN A 48 4.70 8.73 5.68
CA GLN A 48 5.75 7.99 6.38
C GLN A 48 6.73 8.87 7.20
N PRO A 49 7.26 9.99 6.67
CA PRO A 49 8.17 10.84 7.45
C PRO A 49 7.50 11.52 8.64
N ILE A 50 6.22 11.90 8.52
CA ILE A 50 5.46 12.60 9.56
C ILE A 50 5.03 11.58 10.62
N CYS A 51 4.62 10.39 10.21
CA CYS A 51 4.27 9.28 11.10
C CYS A 51 5.43 8.96 12.06
N TRP A 52 6.67 8.95 11.55
CA TRP A 52 7.85 8.71 12.37
C TRP A 52 8.04 9.79 13.45
N LYS A 53 7.99 11.07 13.06
CA LYS A 53 8.11 12.20 13.99
C LYS A 53 6.99 12.24 15.02
N ALA A 54 5.75 11.96 14.60
CA ALA A 54 4.61 11.85 15.50
C ALA A 54 4.82 10.72 16.52
N ALA A 55 5.31 9.55 16.09
CA ALA A 55 5.61 8.45 16.97
C ALA A 55 6.70 8.79 18.01
N GLU A 56 7.74 9.53 17.61
CA GLU A 56 8.76 10.02 18.54
C GLU A 56 8.15 10.93 19.62
N ILE A 57 7.29 11.87 19.22
CA ILE A 57 6.60 12.80 20.14
C ILE A 57 5.72 12.04 21.13
N ILE A 58 4.88 11.12 20.63
CA ILE A 58 3.98 10.33 21.49
C ILE A 58 4.79 9.44 22.43
N ARG A 59 5.88 8.82 21.95
CA ARG A 59 6.76 8.00 22.79
C ARG A 59 7.38 8.82 23.93
N ALA A 60 7.86 10.03 23.64
CA ALA A 60 8.45 10.93 24.63
C ALA A 60 7.41 11.55 25.60
N SER A 61 6.12 11.47 25.28
CA SER A 61 5.05 12.01 26.13
C SER A 61 4.83 11.15 27.38
N PRO A 62 4.40 11.77 28.50
CA PRO A 62 4.07 11.05 29.75
C PRO A 62 3.09 9.89 29.54
N GLY A 63 3.17 8.86 30.40
CA GLY A 63 2.33 7.67 30.29
C GLY A 63 0.82 7.95 30.40
N ASN A 64 0.44 8.99 31.13
CA ASN A 64 -0.94 9.48 31.28
C ASN A 64 -1.33 10.54 30.24
N SER A 65 -0.50 10.78 29.22
CA SER A 65 -0.80 11.73 28.16
C SER A 65 -1.93 11.20 27.27
N ARG A 66 -2.89 12.07 26.97
CA ARG A 66 -4.00 11.80 26.02
C ARG A 66 -3.50 11.48 24.61
N LEU A 67 -2.27 11.89 24.29
CA LEU A 67 -1.63 11.55 23.02
C LEU A 67 -1.43 10.03 22.86
N LYS A 68 -1.34 9.27 23.96
CA LYS A 68 -1.20 7.80 23.91
C LYS A 68 -2.44 7.08 23.35
N GLU A 69 -3.58 7.77 23.26
CA GLU A 69 -4.84 7.22 22.72
C GLU A 69 -4.94 7.35 21.19
N ILE A 70 -3.99 8.06 20.56
CA ILE A 70 -3.97 8.27 19.11
C ILE A 70 -3.52 7.00 18.39
N VAL A 71 -4.33 6.54 17.45
CA VAL A 71 -3.99 5.44 16.54
C VAL A 71 -3.42 6.01 15.25
N PHE A 72 -2.17 5.63 14.94
CA PHE A 72 -1.56 5.98 13.68
C PHE A 72 -2.06 5.08 12.54
N MET A 73 -2.44 5.71 11.45
CA MET A 73 -2.65 5.04 10.18
C MET A 73 -1.58 5.51 9.20
N LEU A 74 -0.68 4.61 8.79
CA LEU A 74 0.26 4.97 7.75
C LEU A 74 -0.49 5.10 6.43
N GLY A 75 -0.28 6.20 5.70
CA GLY A 75 -0.71 6.36 4.31
C GLY A 75 0.04 5.40 3.39
N THR A 76 -0.24 4.11 3.51
CA THR A 76 0.49 2.99 2.86
C THR A 76 0.52 3.06 1.35
N PHE A 77 -0.41 3.79 0.74
CA PHE A 77 -0.45 3.97 -0.72
C PHE A 77 0.79 4.67 -1.25
N HIS A 78 1.36 5.67 -0.57
CA HIS A 78 2.50 6.41 -1.10
C HIS A 78 3.77 5.54 -1.18
N THR A 79 4.08 4.77 -0.13
CA THR A 79 5.23 3.86 -0.14
C THR A 79 5.08 2.79 -1.22
N LEU A 80 3.88 2.23 -1.38
CA LEU A 80 3.58 1.24 -2.41
C LEU A 80 3.69 1.83 -3.83
N MET A 81 3.18 3.04 -4.06
CA MET A 81 3.35 3.76 -5.33
C MET A 81 4.83 3.96 -5.66
N LYS A 82 5.65 4.34 -4.67
CA LYS A 82 7.09 4.52 -4.87
C LYS A 82 7.81 3.22 -5.19
N LEU A 83 7.47 2.13 -4.51
CA LEU A 83 8.02 0.80 -4.80
C LEU A 83 7.67 0.36 -6.23
N LEU A 84 6.40 0.48 -6.62
CA LEU A 84 5.94 0.12 -7.97
C LEU A 84 6.62 0.99 -9.04
N GLY A 85 6.78 2.29 -8.78
CA GLY A 85 7.54 3.17 -9.66
C GLY A 85 9.01 2.78 -9.77
N ALA A 86 9.65 2.36 -8.67
CA ALA A 86 11.02 1.88 -8.67
C ALA A 86 11.19 0.60 -9.49
N ILE A 87 10.22 -0.34 -9.42
CA ILE A 87 10.19 -1.52 -10.30
C ILE A 87 10.13 -1.09 -11.77
N GLY A 88 9.24 -0.15 -12.10
CA GLY A 88 9.14 0.34 -13.48
C GLY A 88 10.42 1.02 -13.96
N THR A 89 11.07 1.83 -13.14
CA THR A 89 12.38 2.43 -13.46
C THR A 89 13.46 1.37 -13.63
N LEU A 90 13.53 0.38 -12.73
CA LEU A 90 14.52 -0.70 -12.77
C LEU A 90 14.35 -1.59 -14.01
N MET A 91 13.10 -1.82 -14.42
CA MET A 91 12.73 -2.66 -15.56
C MET A 91 12.53 -1.87 -16.85
N ASP A 92 12.95 -0.60 -16.88
CA ASP A 92 12.91 0.19 -18.10
C ASP A 92 13.86 -0.41 -19.14
N GLY A 93 13.39 -0.51 -20.39
CA GLY A 93 14.14 -1.17 -21.46
C GLY A 93 14.24 -2.70 -21.40
N THR A 94 13.76 -3.38 -20.34
CA THR A 94 13.83 -4.85 -20.24
C THR A 94 12.69 -5.57 -20.99
N GLY A 95 11.81 -4.82 -21.66
CA GLY A 95 10.61 -5.36 -22.30
C GLY A 95 9.38 -5.48 -21.39
N LEU A 96 9.47 -5.13 -20.09
CA LEU A 96 8.31 -5.14 -19.18
C LEU A 96 7.18 -4.25 -19.72
N LYS A 97 7.52 -3.04 -20.19
CA LYS A 97 6.57 -2.11 -20.81
C LYS A 97 5.83 -2.79 -21.97
N ASN A 98 6.55 -3.43 -22.87
CA ASN A 98 5.98 -4.10 -24.06
C ASN A 98 5.02 -5.23 -23.67
N ILE A 99 5.36 -6.03 -22.66
CA ILE A 99 4.48 -7.11 -22.17
C ILE A 99 3.20 -6.52 -21.57
N LEU A 100 3.31 -5.44 -20.79
CA LEU A 100 2.15 -4.77 -20.21
C LEU A 100 1.25 -4.14 -21.28
N GLU A 101 1.84 -3.65 -22.39
CA GLU A 101 1.10 -3.08 -23.53
C GLU A 101 0.27 -4.10 -24.32
N VAL A 102 0.50 -5.41 -24.12
CA VAL A 102 -0.35 -6.47 -24.68
C VAL A 102 -1.74 -6.47 -24.02
N VAL A 103 -1.84 -6.03 -22.75
CA VAL A 103 -3.08 -6.10 -21.95
C VAL A 103 -3.67 -4.72 -21.66
N TYR A 104 -2.82 -3.69 -21.59
CA TYR A 104 -3.22 -2.32 -21.26
C TYR A 104 -2.81 -1.36 -22.37
N GLY A 105 -3.61 -0.30 -22.58
CA GLY A 105 -3.21 0.77 -23.50
C GLY A 105 -1.98 1.54 -23.02
N GLU A 106 -1.18 2.07 -23.95
CA GLU A 106 0.09 2.77 -23.69
C GLU A 106 0.00 3.81 -22.56
N THR A 107 -1.02 4.68 -22.59
CA THR A 107 -1.23 5.70 -21.54
C THR A 107 -1.39 5.09 -20.16
N ALA A 108 -2.07 3.95 -20.05
CA ALA A 108 -2.22 3.24 -18.78
C ALA A 108 -0.89 2.62 -18.33
N VAL A 109 -0.10 2.09 -19.27
CA VAL A 109 1.21 1.50 -18.98
C VAL A 109 2.19 2.54 -18.44
N VAL A 110 2.18 3.78 -18.96
CA VAL A 110 2.99 4.88 -18.39
C VAL A 110 2.67 5.12 -16.91
N HIS A 111 1.39 5.06 -16.53
CA HIS A 111 0.97 5.20 -15.13
C HIS A 111 1.28 3.96 -14.28
N ILE A 112 1.30 2.76 -14.88
CA ILE A 112 1.74 1.53 -14.22
C ILE A 112 3.25 1.60 -13.93
N MET A 113 4.06 1.92 -14.94
CA MET A 113 5.53 2.00 -14.85
C MET A 113 5.98 3.10 -13.88
N SER A 114 5.24 4.19 -13.74
CA SER A 114 5.53 5.23 -12.75
C SER A 114 4.97 4.95 -11.33
N GLY A 115 4.28 3.81 -11.14
CA GLY A 115 3.64 3.46 -9.88
C GLY A 115 2.41 4.32 -9.51
N LYS A 116 1.98 5.20 -10.41
CA LYS A 116 0.83 6.11 -10.20
C LYS A 116 -0.53 5.42 -10.33
N SER A 117 -0.58 4.23 -10.93
CA SER A 117 -1.78 3.39 -11.02
C SER A 117 -1.60 2.08 -10.24
N VAL A 118 -1.66 2.16 -8.90
CA VAL A 118 -1.34 1.04 -7.98
C VAL A 118 -2.09 -0.26 -8.33
N GLN A 119 -3.41 -0.19 -8.46
CA GLN A 119 -4.22 -1.39 -8.74
C GLN A 119 -3.87 -2.04 -10.08
N ARG A 120 -3.66 -1.22 -11.12
CA ARG A 120 -3.28 -1.72 -12.45
C ARG A 120 -1.85 -2.26 -12.45
N ALA A 121 -0.95 -1.63 -11.71
CA ALA A 121 0.45 -2.06 -11.60
C ALA A 121 0.57 -3.41 -10.89
N ILE A 122 -0.12 -3.59 -9.76
CA ILE A 122 -0.16 -4.89 -9.05
C ILE A 122 -0.74 -5.98 -9.96
N ARG A 123 -1.89 -5.72 -10.59
CA ARG A 123 -2.52 -6.69 -11.49
C ARG A 123 -1.61 -7.01 -12.69
N GLY A 124 -1.00 -6.01 -13.30
CA GLY A 124 -0.07 -6.18 -14.42
C GLY A 124 1.14 -7.03 -14.04
N LEU A 125 1.80 -6.71 -12.93
CA LEU A 125 2.95 -7.49 -12.45
C LEU A 125 2.59 -8.94 -12.10
N LEU A 126 1.42 -9.20 -11.50
CA LEU A 126 0.93 -10.55 -11.25
C LEU A 126 0.67 -11.33 -12.55
N LEU A 127 0.14 -10.68 -13.60
CA LEU A 127 -0.05 -11.32 -14.90
C LEU A 127 1.30 -11.67 -15.55
N VAL A 128 2.27 -10.76 -15.48
CA VAL A 128 3.63 -11.00 -15.97
C VAL A 128 4.28 -12.15 -15.21
N GLU A 129 4.20 -12.15 -13.88
CA GLU A 129 4.71 -13.22 -13.02
C GLU A 129 4.10 -14.58 -13.37
N LYS A 130 2.78 -14.64 -13.55
CA LYS A 130 2.10 -15.88 -13.96
C LYS A 130 2.50 -16.35 -15.35
N GLY A 131 2.62 -15.43 -16.31
CA GLY A 131 3.10 -15.76 -17.66
C GLY A 131 4.53 -16.32 -17.64
N LEU A 132 5.42 -15.67 -16.90
CA LEU A 132 6.81 -16.12 -16.74
C LEU A 132 6.89 -17.48 -16.04
N GLN A 133 6.10 -17.68 -14.98
CA GLN A 133 6.05 -18.94 -14.25
C GLN A 133 5.58 -20.09 -15.15
N GLN A 134 4.62 -19.86 -16.05
CA GLN A 134 4.19 -20.88 -17.02
C GLN A 134 5.31 -21.26 -18.01
N ILE A 135 6.07 -20.27 -18.49
CA ILE A 135 7.20 -20.50 -19.40
C ILE A 135 8.29 -21.31 -18.70
N ILE A 136 8.66 -20.92 -17.47
CA ILE A 136 9.66 -21.61 -16.66
C ILE A 136 9.22 -23.06 -16.39
N VAL A 137 7.99 -23.26 -15.92
CA VAL A 137 7.47 -24.62 -15.63
C VAL A 137 7.49 -25.48 -16.89
N LYS A 138 7.10 -24.93 -18.04
CA LYS A 138 7.17 -25.67 -19.31
C LYS A 138 8.62 -26.06 -19.64
N SER A 139 9.56 -25.13 -19.56
CA SER A 139 10.98 -25.40 -19.80
C SER A 139 11.51 -26.50 -18.88
N VAL A 140 11.17 -26.46 -17.59
CA VAL A 140 11.61 -27.48 -16.62
C VAL A 140 11.00 -28.84 -16.92
N ILE A 141 9.76 -28.91 -17.39
CA ILE A 141 9.13 -30.18 -17.82
C ILE A 141 9.83 -30.74 -19.05
N ASP A 142 10.19 -29.89 -20.00
CA ASP A 142 10.90 -30.31 -21.22
C ASP A 142 12.29 -30.90 -20.88
N ASP A 143 12.97 -30.35 -19.87
CA ASP A 143 14.26 -30.84 -19.38
C ASP A 143 14.15 -32.05 -18.42
N ILE A 144 13.09 -32.10 -17.61
CA ILE A 144 12.84 -33.12 -16.59
C ILE A 144 11.38 -33.59 -16.70
N PRO A 145 11.08 -34.57 -17.56
CA PRO A 145 9.71 -35.02 -17.82
C PRO A 145 8.98 -35.51 -16.56
N GLU A 146 9.70 -36.06 -15.58
CA GLU A 146 9.14 -36.52 -14.31
C GLU A 146 8.55 -35.37 -13.48
N PHE A 147 9.04 -34.14 -13.67
CA PHE A 147 8.52 -32.95 -13.01
C PHE A 147 7.06 -32.68 -13.37
N ALA A 148 6.59 -33.13 -14.54
CA ALA A 148 5.19 -33.02 -14.94
C ALA A 148 4.25 -33.73 -13.95
N THR A 149 4.69 -34.84 -13.37
CA THR A 149 3.91 -35.60 -12.38
C THR A 149 3.69 -34.75 -11.12
N ILE A 150 4.76 -34.12 -10.62
CA ILE A 150 4.73 -33.25 -9.44
C ILE A 150 3.81 -32.04 -9.69
N VAL A 151 3.92 -31.40 -10.86
CA VAL A 151 3.06 -30.27 -11.24
C VAL A 151 1.59 -30.69 -11.29
N ASN A 152 1.29 -31.87 -11.81
CA ASN A 152 -0.08 -32.39 -11.88
C ASN A 152 -0.65 -32.74 -10.50
N GLU A 153 0.16 -33.29 -9.60
CA GLU A 153 -0.24 -33.54 -8.21
C GLU A 153 -0.50 -32.23 -7.46
N ALA A 154 0.39 -31.24 -7.58
CA ALA A 154 0.20 -29.92 -6.99
C ALA A 154 -1.09 -29.25 -7.50
N LYS A 155 -1.37 -29.34 -8.81
CA LYS A 155 -2.62 -28.83 -9.41
C LYS A 155 -3.86 -29.53 -8.84
N LYS A 156 -3.82 -30.86 -8.68
CA LYS A 156 -4.93 -31.63 -8.09
C LYS A 156 -5.18 -31.23 -6.64
N MET A 157 -4.12 -31.11 -5.84
CA MET A 157 -4.20 -30.67 -4.45
C MET A 157 -4.80 -29.27 -4.35
N TYR A 158 -4.29 -28.30 -5.11
CA TYR A 158 -4.79 -26.94 -5.13
C TYR A 158 -6.29 -26.87 -5.53
N SER A 159 -6.69 -27.65 -6.54
CA SER A 159 -8.09 -27.72 -6.98
C SER A 159 -9.01 -28.34 -5.94
N SER A 160 -8.50 -29.22 -5.07
CA SER A 160 -9.27 -29.81 -3.98
C SER A 160 -9.47 -28.86 -2.80
N LEU A 161 -8.54 -27.91 -2.59
CA LEU A 161 -8.63 -26.88 -1.55
C LEU A 161 -9.56 -25.71 -1.92
N LEU A 162 -9.92 -25.60 -3.20
CA LEU A 162 -10.85 -24.58 -3.71
C LEU A 162 -12.31 -25.08 -3.80
N LYS A 163 -12.58 -26.32 -3.34
CA LYS A 163 -13.92 -26.87 -3.16
C LYS A 163 -14.32 -26.80 -1.70
#